data_AF-A0A954ZFJ2-F1
#
_entry.id   AF-A0A954ZFJ2-F1
#
_cell.length_a   1.000
_cell.length_b   1.000
_cell.length_c   1.000
_cell.angle_alpha   90.00
_cell.angle_beta   90.00
_cell.angle_gamma   90.00
#
_symmetry.space_group_name_H-M   'P 1'
#
loop_
_entity.id
_entity.type
_entity.pdbx_description
1 polymer ?
#
loop_
_entity_poly.entity_id
_entity_poly.type
_entity_poly.pdbx_seq_one_letter_code
_entity_poly.pdbx_strand_id
1 'polypeptide(L)'
;EGGIHSPAIVQWNSGLSSNLVGQLTDQVGDVRDLMPTLLDLAGVHYPEQWADLTGQEYAVLAEQGTSLAQFLSSGELLGDRALGWAHEGNRAYRVGNWKIVSSNFLGTDGTAADQWEMYDLGVDPTESNDLAALPQYAEQFAQLLAGYERWAYQTNVTSILPWSAADFNADGQLDQLDVRAFIGGWLQSAAVGSGATFARGDVNLDGVTNLDDFMLVRRAFGLRGVSELLQGVGTSLAVPEPSTSLLVWATACIGGVAMRRKRP
;
A
#
# COMPACT_ATOMS: atom_id res chain seq x y z
N GLU A 1 6.06 3.07 19.33
CA GLU A 1 7.52 2.93 19.29
C GLU A 1 8.09 1.87 20.24
N GLY A 2 7.69 1.83 21.52
CA GLY A 2 8.35 0.98 22.53
C GLY A 2 8.48 -0.52 22.23
N GLY A 3 7.59 -1.10 21.43
CA GLY A 3 7.66 -2.53 21.03
C GLY A 3 8.33 -2.81 19.69
N ILE A 4 8.60 -1.79 18.86
CA ILE A 4 9.08 -1.97 17.47
C ILE A 4 10.35 -1.18 17.16
N HIS A 5 10.73 -0.21 17.99
CA HIS A 5 11.94 0.58 17.82
C HIS A 5 13.08 -0.03 18.64
N SER A 6 14.01 -0.70 17.95
CA SER A 6 15.13 -1.43 18.56
C SER A 6 16.48 -0.81 18.16
N PRO A 7 17.50 -0.84 19.04
CA PRO A 7 18.83 -0.37 18.68
C PRO A 7 19.44 -1.28 17.61
N ALA A 8 20.06 -0.67 16.60
CA ALA A 8 20.84 -1.35 15.57
C ALA A 8 22.22 -0.72 15.44
N ILE A 9 23.25 -1.55 15.28
CA ILE A 9 24.64 -1.10 15.08
C ILE A 9 25.16 -1.78 13.82
N VAL A 10 25.66 -0.98 12.88
CA VAL A 10 26.28 -1.48 11.65
C VAL A 10 27.77 -1.18 11.71
N GLN A 11 28.58 -2.22 11.53
CA GLN A 11 30.03 -2.09 11.35
C GLN A 11 30.41 -2.75 10.03
N TRP A 12 30.96 -1.97 9.10
CA TRP A 12 31.40 -2.47 7.81
C TRP A 12 32.68 -1.77 7.36
N ASN A 13 33.82 -2.43 7.60
CA ASN A 13 35.15 -1.81 7.63
C ASN A 13 35.53 -1.04 6.36
N SER A 14 35.22 -1.56 5.17
CA SER A 14 35.64 -0.99 3.89
C SER A 14 34.50 -0.49 3.01
N GLY A 15 33.25 -0.66 3.44
CA GLY A 15 32.09 -0.27 2.64
C GLY A 15 31.13 0.69 3.33
N LEU A 16 31.26 0.91 4.64
CA LEU A 16 30.50 1.97 5.30
C LEU A 16 31.06 3.33 4.89
N SER A 17 30.18 4.25 4.49
CA SER A 17 30.57 5.61 4.17
C SER A 17 31.24 6.27 5.38
N SER A 18 32.32 7.01 5.12
CA SER A 18 33.12 7.67 6.17
C SER A 18 32.32 8.66 7.02
N ASN A 19 31.23 9.23 6.47
CA ASN A 19 30.34 10.13 7.20
C ASN A 19 29.39 9.41 8.17
N LEU A 20 29.25 8.08 8.09
CA LEU A 20 28.44 7.27 9.01
C LEU A 20 29.27 6.66 10.15
N VAL A 21 30.59 6.60 10.01
CA VAL A 21 31.47 5.95 11.01
C VAL A 21 31.41 6.69 12.34
N GLY A 22 30.95 5.99 13.38
CA GLY A 22 30.84 6.54 14.73
C GLY A 22 29.73 7.59 14.89
N GLN A 23 28.85 7.74 13.90
CA GLN A 23 27.71 8.65 13.95
C GLN A 23 26.42 7.91 14.31
N LEU A 24 25.47 8.67 14.84
CA LEU A 24 24.07 8.27 14.90
C LEU A 24 23.38 8.76 13.63
N THR A 25 22.42 7.97 13.14
CA THR A 25 21.62 8.30 11.96
C THR A 25 20.14 8.16 12.30
N ASP A 26 19.32 9.00 11.67
CA ASP A 26 17.86 8.96 11.69
C ASP A 26 17.29 8.24 10.45
N GLN A 27 18.13 7.64 9.61
CA GLN A 27 17.70 6.78 8.52
C GLN A 27 16.75 5.70 9.05
N VAL A 28 15.49 5.75 8.58
CA VAL A 28 14.50 4.74 8.91
C VAL A 28 14.86 3.42 8.21
N GLY A 29 14.93 2.34 8.99
CA GLY A 29 15.13 0.99 8.53
C GLY A 29 14.23 0.00 9.28
N ASP A 30 14.02 -1.17 8.68
CA ASP A 30 13.23 -2.27 9.21
C ASP A 30 14.03 -3.57 9.14
N VAL A 31 13.76 -4.54 10.01
CA VAL A 31 14.43 -5.84 10.00
C VAL A 31 14.31 -6.56 8.64
N ARG A 32 13.21 -6.32 7.92
CA ARG A 32 12.96 -6.83 6.57
C ARG A 32 13.99 -6.34 5.55
N ASP A 33 14.62 -5.18 5.79
CA ASP A 33 15.61 -4.61 4.88
C ASP A 33 16.98 -5.31 4.93
N LEU A 34 17.23 -6.14 5.95
CA LEU A 34 18.51 -6.83 6.09
C LEU A 34 18.78 -7.78 4.93
N MET A 35 17.76 -8.54 4.49
CA MET A 35 17.91 -9.48 3.38
C MET A 35 18.27 -8.79 2.05
N PRO A 36 17.49 -7.81 1.54
CA PRO A 36 17.84 -7.12 0.30
C PRO A 36 19.18 -6.41 0.39
N THR A 37 19.50 -5.82 1.54
CA THR A 37 20.79 -5.17 1.76
C THR A 37 21.95 -6.15 1.60
N LEU A 38 21.87 -7.32 2.23
CA LEU A 38 22.95 -8.32 2.16
C LEU A 38 23.10 -8.91 0.76
N LEU A 39 21.99 -9.13 0.05
CA LEU A 39 22.00 -9.62 -1.32
C LEU A 39 22.64 -8.63 -2.29
N ASP A 40 22.24 -7.36 -2.21
CA ASP A 40 22.82 -6.29 -3.03
C ASP A 40 24.33 -6.15 -2.78
N LEU A 41 24.74 -6.16 -1.51
CA LEU A 41 26.15 -6.07 -1.14
C LEU A 41 26.97 -7.29 -1.59
N ALA A 42 26.35 -8.47 -1.67
CA ALA A 42 26.97 -9.69 -2.17
C ALA A 42 26.92 -9.81 -3.70
N GLY A 43 26.14 -8.97 -4.39
CA GLY A 43 25.86 -9.12 -5.82
C GLY A 43 25.08 -10.39 -6.15
N VAL A 44 24.23 -10.85 -5.23
CA VAL A 44 23.42 -12.08 -5.36
C VAL A 44 21.97 -11.71 -5.65
N HIS A 45 21.36 -12.41 -6.61
CA HIS A 45 19.95 -12.21 -6.93
C HIS A 45 19.05 -12.95 -5.92
N TYR A 46 17.96 -12.31 -5.50
CA TYR A 46 16.92 -12.96 -4.73
C TYR A 46 16.24 -14.04 -5.59
N PRO A 47 16.23 -15.31 -5.18
CA PRO A 47 15.74 -16.38 -6.04
C PRO A 47 14.23 -16.30 -6.22
N GLU A 48 13.74 -16.60 -7.44
CA GLU A 48 12.30 -16.73 -7.71
C GLU A 48 11.73 -18.06 -7.19
N GLN A 49 12.58 -19.07 -7.04
CA GLN A 49 12.21 -20.44 -6.69
C GLN A 49 13.25 -21.08 -5.75
N TRP A 50 12.80 -22.02 -4.93
CA TRP A 50 13.68 -22.85 -4.11
C TRP A 50 13.24 -24.31 -4.13
N ALA A 51 14.18 -25.23 -3.98
CA ALA A 51 13.91 -26.66 -3.91
C ALA A 51 14.13 -27.19 -2.49
N ASP A 52 13.23 -28.05 -2.01
CA ASP A 52 13.43 -28.76 -0.74
C ASP A 52 14.43 -29.92 -0.89
N LEU A 53 14.67 -30.64 0.21
CA LEU A 53 15.60 -31.78 0.24
C LEU A 53 15.15 -32.98 -0.62
N THR A 54 13.88 -33.01 -1.03
CA THR A 54 13.32 -34.04 -1.91
C THR A 54 13.44 -33.66 -3.39
N GLY A 55 13.85 -32.42 -3.68
CA GLY A 55 13.92 -31.85 -5.03
C GLY A 55 12.60 -31.24 -5.49
N GLN A 56 11.62 -31.05 -4.60
CA GLN A 56 10.37 -30.37 -4.94
C GLN A 56 10.60 -28.86 -4.97
N GLU A 57 10.21 -28.22 -6.07
CA GLU A 57 10.34 -26.77 -6.27
C GLU A 57 9.13 -26.00 -5.72
N TYR A 58 9.40 -24.83 -5.16
CA TYR A 58 8.43 -23.91 -4.59
C TYR A 58 8.75 -22.48 -5.05
N ALA A 59 7.71 -21.70 -5.31
CA ALA A 59 7.87 -20.26 -5.52
C ALA A 59 8.31 -19.58 -4.22
N VAL A 60 9.27 -18.66 -4.33
CA VAL A 60 9.69 -17.81 -3.21
C VAL A 60 8.67 -16.67 -3.06
N LEU A 61 8.43 -16.26 -1.82
CA LEU A 61 7.61 -15.08 -1.55
C LEU A 61 8.32 -13.83 -2.07
N ALA A 62 7.58 -12.86 -2.60
CA ALA A 62 8.18 -11.59 -3.00
C ALA A 62 9.00 -10.99 -1.84
N GLU A 63 10.18 -10.46 -2.17
CA GLU A 63 11.03 -9.81 -1.18
C GLU A 63 10.28 -8.66 -0.52
N GLN A 64 10.31 -8.63 0.80
CA GLN A 64 9.71 -7.57 1.60
C GLN A 64 10.84 -6.69 2.12
N GLY A 65 10.79 -5.39 1.86
CA GLY A 65 11.80 -4.44 2.32
C GLY A 65 12.47 -3.67 1.18
N THR A 66 13.48 -2.90 1.53
CA THR A 66 14.26 -2.08 0.60
C THR A 66 15.71 -2.10 1.05
N SER A 67 16.62 -2.35 0.12
CA SER A 67 18.05 -2.37 0.40
C SER A 67 18.54 -1.03 0.95
N LEU A 68 19.30 -1.09 2.05
CA LEU A 68 19.99 0.03 2.65
C LEU A 68 21.42 0.18 2.09
N ALA A 69 21.82 -0.63 1.10
CA ALA A 69 23.19 -0.63 0.59
C ALA A 69 23.63 0.74 0.05
N GLN A 70 22.75 1.46 -0.65
CA GLN A 70 23.04 2.81 -1.13
C GLN A 70 23.28 3.77 0.04
N PHE A 71 22.42 3.76 1.06
CA PHE A 71 22.60 4.58 2.25
C PHE A 71 23.91 4.22 2.97
N LEU A 72 24.18 2.94 3.19
CA LEU A 72 25.38 2.49 3.91
C LEU A 72 26.67 2.90 3.18
N SER A 73 26.68 2.87 1.84
CA SER A 73 27.88 3.14 1.03
C SER A 73 28.10 4.63 0.72
N SER A 74 27.03 5.41 0.57
CA SER A 74 27.12 6.85 0.26
C SER A 74 26.97 7.74 1.49
N GLY A 75 26.20 7.29 2.48
CA GLY A 75 25.72 8.09 3.60
C GLY A 75 24.60 9.07 3.22
N GLU A 76 24.06 8.99 2.02
CA GLU A 76 22.88 9.76 1.62
C GLU A 76 21.61 9.09 2.13
N LEU A 77 20.75 9.85 2.81
CA LEU A 77 19.47 9.34 3.32
C LEU A 77 18.59 8.87 2.16
N LEU A 78 17.98 7.71 2.34
CA LEU A 78 16.86 7.27 1.53
C LEU A 78 15.64 8.11 1.91
N GLY A 79 14.81 8.43 0.92
CA GLY A 79 13.59 9.20 1.14
C GLY A 79 12.58 8.48 2.04
N ASP A 80 11.47 9.18 2.30
CA ASP A 80 10.38 8.66 3.11
C ASP A 80 9.84 7.34 2.53
N ARG A 81 9.48 6.44 3.44
CA ARG A 81 8.89 5.14 3.11
C ARG A 81 7.68 4.82 3.97
N ALA A 82 6.84 3.96 3.43
CA ALA A 82 5.72 3.38 4.14
C ALA A 82 6.14 2.11 4.89
N LEU A 83 5.69 1.96 6.14
CA LEU A 83 5.88 0.78 6.95
C LEU A 83 4.57 0.42 7.65
N GLY A 84 4.18 -0.85 7.59
CA GLY A 84 3.01 -1.37 8.29
C GLY A 84 3.38 -2.50 9.25
N TRP A 85 2.60 -2.59 10.32
CA TRP A 85 2.70 -3.63 11.34
C TRP A 85 1.31 -4.12 11.75
N ALA A 86 1.22 -5.42 12.01
CA ALA A 86 0.06 -6.05 12.62
C ALA A 86 0.54 -7.23 13.46
N HIS A 87 0.18 -7.24 14.74
CA HIS A 87 0.53 -8.33 15.65
C HIS A 87 -0.52 -8.48 16.75
N GLU A 88 -1.12 -9.67 16.85
CA GLU A 88 -2.10 -10.03 17.89
C GLU A 88 -3.24 -9.00 18.07
N GLY A 89 -3.70 -8.41 16.96
CA GLY A 89 -4.78 -7.41 16.94
C GLY A 89 -4.31 -5.96 17.11
N ASN A 90 -3.05 -5.72 17.50
CA ASN A 90 -2.43 -4.40 17.43
C ASN A 90 -2.00 -4.11 16.00
N ARG A 91 -2.14 -2.86 15.57
CA ARG A 91 -1.89 -2.43 14.20
C ARG A 91 -1.25 -1.05 14.16
N ALA A 92 -0.37 -0.84 13.19
CA ALA A 92 0.27 0.45 12.98
C ALA A 92 0.63 0.66 11.50
N TYR A 93 0.67 1.92 11.09
CA TYR A 93 1.14 2.32 9.77
C TYR A 93 1.87 3.66 9.86
N ARG A 94 3.03 3.76 9.20
CA ARG A 94 3.91 4.93 9.24
C ARG A 94 4.30 5.35 7.83
N VAL A 95 4.27 6.65 7.57
CA VAL A 95 4.82 7.29 6.36
C VAL A 95 5.63 8.51 6.81
N GLY A 96 6.94 8.48 6.58
CA GLY A 96 7.84 9.53 7.11
C GLY A 96 7.73 9.62 8.63
N ASN A 97 7.40 10.80 9.15
CA ASN A 97 7.18 11.01 10.60
C ASN A 97 5.75 10.70 11.06
N TRP A 98 4.80 10.61 10.15
CA TRP A 98 3.40 10.40 10.52
C TRP A 98 3.12 8.93 10.76
N LYS A 99 2.42 8.65 11.86
CA LYS A 99 2.08 7.28 12.24
C LYS A 99 0.67 7.20 12.81
N ILE A 100 -0.06 6.17 12.40
CA ILE A 100 -1.29 5.74 13.06
C ILE A 100 -1.06 4.44 13.81
N VAL A 101 -1.74 4.28 14.94
CA VAL A 101 -1.74 3.06 15.74
C VAL A 101 -3.13 2.76 16.23
N SER A 102 -3.41 1.48 16.48
CA SER A 102 -4.64 1.05 17.11
C SER A 102 -4.37 -0.27 17.83
N SER A 103 -4.97 -0.40 19.01
CA SER A 103 -4.85 -1.59 19.86
C SER A 103 -6.20 -2.27 20.02
N ASN A 104 -6.21 -3.59 20.11
CA ASN A 104 -7.43 -4.37 20.35
C ASN A 104 -7.85 -4.42 21.84
N PHE A 105 -7.13 -3.73 22.72
CA PHE A 105 -7.46 -3.63 24.13
C PHE A 105 -7.61 -2.16 24.55
N LEU A 106 -8.25 -1.95 25.71
CA LEU A 106 -8.39 -0.63 26.31
C LEU A 106 -7.01 -0.11 26.75
N GLY A 107 -6.62 1.07 26.25
CA GLY A 107 -5.39 1.75 26.62
C GLY A 107 -5.34 2.08 28.12
N THR A 108 -4.13 2.16 28.68
CA THR A 108 -3.94 2.52 30.10
C THR A 108 -4.27 3.98 30.40
N ASP A 109 -4.37 4.80 29.36
CA ASP A 109 -4.80 6.20 29.32
C ASP A 109 -6.31 6.36 29.08
N GLY A 110 -7.03 5.26 28.86
CA GLY A 110 -8.47 5.27 28.59
C GLY A 110 -8.84 5.25 27.11
N THR A 111 -7.88 5.13 26.18
CA THR A 111 -8.18 4.96 24.75
C THR A 111 -8.99 3.68 24.52
N ALA A 112 -10.09 3.78 23.79
CA ALA A 112 -10.96 2.64 23.51
C ALA A 112 -10.27 1.58 22.64
N ALA A 113 -10.62 0.31 22.86
CA ALA A 113 -10.19 -0.76 21.96
C ALA A 113 -10.64 -0.48 20.52
N ASP A 114 -9.82 -0.87 19.56
CA ASP A 114 -9.96 -0.70 18.11
C ASP A 114 -10.07 0.76 17.64
N GLN A 115 -9.86 1.73 18.53
CA GLN A 115 -9.74 3.13 18.15
C GLN A 115 -8.39 3.38 17.47
N TRP A 116 -8.42 4.18 16.42
CA TRP A 116 -7.22 4.69 15.76
C TRP A 116 -6.79 6.00 16.38
N GLU A 117 -5.49 6.11 16.62
CA GLU A 117 -4.80 7.31 17.07
C GLU A 117 -3.77 7.70 16.00
N MET A 118 -3.34 8.96 16.01
CA MET A 118 -2.35 9.49 15.07
C MET A 118 -1.32 10.38 15.76
N TYR A 119 -0.06 10.22 15.37
CA TYR A 119 1.08 10.90 15.96
C TYR A 119 2.04 11.42 14.89
N ASP A 120 2.73 12.52 15.20
CA ASP A 120 3.90 13.00 14.46
C ASP A 120 5.16 12.68 15.27
N LEU A 121 5.91 11.66 14.84
CA LEU A 121 7.11 11.18 15.52
C LEU A 121 8.27 12.18 15.49
N GLY A 122 8.23 13.18 14.59
CA GLY A 122 9.26 14.22 14.52
C GLY A 122 9.20 15.18 15.70
N VAL A 123 8.02 15.35 16.31
CA VAL A 123 7.80 16.21 17.48
C VAL A 123 7.39 15.42 18.73
N ASP A 124 6.80 14.24 18.56
CA ASP A 124 6.33 13.36 19.62
C ASP A 124 6.74 11.90 19.37
N PRO A 125 8.02 11.56 19.58
CA PRO A 125 8.51 10.19 19.43
C PRO A 125 7.94 9.21 20.47
N THR A 126 7.27 9.74 21.50
CA THR A 126 6.67 8.97 22.59
C THR A 126 5.20 8.63 22.36
N GLU A 127 4.60 9.08 21.25
CA GLU A 127 3.19 8.83 20.93
C GLU A 127 2.26 9.25 22.07
N SER A 128 2.45 10.46 22.61
CA SER A 128 1.73 10.95 23.80
C SER A 128 0.59 11.91 23.50
N ASN A 129 0.55 12.51 22.30
CA ASN A 129 -0.43 13.50 21.90
C ASN A 129 -1.21 13.01 20.67
N ASP A 130 -2.37 12.39 20.89
CA ASP A 130 -3.23 11.93 19.79
C ASP A 130 -3.75 13.12 18.97
N LEU A 131 -3.51 13.07 17.67
CA LEU A 131 -3.89 14.07 16.67
C LEU A 131 -5.10 13.65 15.84
N ALA A 132 -5.59 12.41 15.96
CA ALA A 132 -6.59 11.84 15.04
C ALA A 132 -7.92 12.59 15.03
N ALA A 133 -8.34 13.14 16.18
CA ALA A 133 -9.61 13.86 16.32
C ALA A 133 -9.56 15.35 15.91
N LEU A 134 -8.38 15.87 15.56
CA LEU A 134 -8.21 17.28 15.24
C LEU A 134 -8.54 17.56 13.76
N PRO A 135 -9.49 18.48 13.46
CA PRO A 135 -9.98 18.70 12.09
C PRO A 135 -8.89 19.05 11.07
N GLN A 136 -7.84 19.75 11.48
CA GLN A 136 -6.74 20.15 10.60
C GLN A 136 -5.87 18.97 10.11
N TYR A 137 -5.97 17.81 10.77
CA TYR A 137 -5.22 16.61 10.36
C TYR A 137 -6.13 15.52 9.78
N ALA A 138 -7.40 15.81 9.52
CA ALA A 138 -8.36 14.83 8.99
C ALA A 138 -7.90 14.21 7.66
N GLU A 139 -7.32 15.02 6.77
CA GLU A 139 -6.77 14.54 5.49
C GLU A 139 -5.58 13.61 5.70
N GLN A 140 -4.61 14.01 6.54
CA GLN A 140 -3.43 13.21 6.87
C GLN A 140 -3.82 11.86 7.49
N PHE A 141 -4.81 11.87 8.38
CA PHE A 141 -5.36 10.66 9.01
C PHE A 141 -6.00 9.72 7.98
N ALA A 142 -6.86 10.27 7.10
CA ALA A 142 -7.51 9.50 6.05
C ALA A 142 -6.49 8.85 5.11
N GLN A 143 -5.44 9.58 4.72
CA GLN A 143 -4.35 9.06 3.89
C GLN A 143 -3.61 7.89 4.55
N LEU A 144 -3.26 8.01 5.84
CA LEU A 144 -2.57 6.95 6.58
C LEU A 144 -3.47 5.72 6.77
N LEU A 145 -4.75 5.93 7.08
CA LEU A 145 -5.71 4.84 7.27
C LEU A 145 -5.91 4.06 5.97
N ALA A 146 -6.08 4.76 4.85
CA ALA A 146 -6.16 4.13 3.54
C ALA A 146 -4.88 3.36 3.19
N GLY A 147 -3.70 3.93 3.52
CA GLY A 147 -2.42 3.25 3.36
C GLY A 147 -2.30 1.97 4.19
N TYR A 148 -2.73 2.00 5.46
CA TYR A 148 -2.79 0.82 6.32
C TYR A 148 -3.71 -0.26 5.72
N GLU A 149 -4.92 0.13 5.33
CA GLU A 149 -5.92 -0.76 4.78
C GLU A 149 -5.42 -1.52 3.53
N ARG A 150 -4.72 -0.81 2.64
CA ARG A 150 -4.06 -1.40 1.46
C ARG A 150 -2.94 -2.34 1.84
N TRP A 151 -2.03 -1.89 2.70
CA TRP A 151 -0.92 -2.72 3.19
C TRP A 151 -1.45 -4.00 3.83
N ALA A 152 -2.47 -3.89 4.68
CA ALA A 152 -3.07 -5.03 5.37
C ALA A 152 -3.69 -6.05 4.39
N TYR A 153 -4.26 -5.59 3.27
CA TYR A 153 -4.76 -6.47 2.21
C TYR A 153 -3.61 -7.17 1.48
N GLN A 154 -2.58 -6.42 1.06
CA GLN A 154 -1.42 -6.95 0.33
C GLN A 154 -0.62 -7.99 1.15
N THR A 155 -0.51 -7.78 2.46
CA THR A 155 0.21 -8.70 3.35
C THR A 155 -0.69 -9.77 3.96
N ASN A 156 -1.93 -9.93 3.47
CA ASN A 156 -2.92 -10.90 3.97
C ASN A 156 -3.24 -10.78 5.47
N VAL A 157 -3.06 -9.60 6.06
CA VAL A 157 -3.56 -9.28 7.41
C VAL A 157 -5.09 -9.21 7.40
N THR A 158 -5.66 -8.71 6.30
CA THR A 158 -7.10 -8.77 6.01
C THR A 158 -7.34 -9.37 4.63
N SER A 159 -8.43 -10.11 4.47
CA SER A 159 -8.92 -10.60 3.17
C SER A 159 -9.98 -9.68 2.55
N ILE A 160 -10.37 -8.63 3.29
CA ILE A 160 -11.36 -7.65 2.88
C ILE A 160 -10.66 -6.60 2.02
N LEU A 161 -11.11 -6.47 0.77
CA LEU A 161 -10.67 -5.36 -0.08
C LEU A 161 -11.14 -4.05 0.56
N PRO A 162 -10.23 -3.09 0.82
CA PRO A 162 -10.64 -1.87 1.46
C PRO A 162 -11.45 -1.00 0.51
N TRP A 163 -12.42 -0.25 1.04
CA TRP A 163 -13.20 0.68 0.22
C TRP A 163 -12.31 1.83 -0.29
N SER A 164 -11.28 2.20 0.48
CA SER A 164 -10.24 3.19 0.14
C SER A 164 -9.29 2.72 -0.96
N ALA A 165 -9.44 1.48 -1.46
CA ALA A 165 -8.68 0.98 -2.60
C ALA A 165 -8.92 1.81 -3.88
N ALA A 166 -10.03 2.55 -3.96
CA ALA A 166 -10.41 3.29 -5.17
C ALA A 166 -10.69 4.78 -4.94
N ASP A 167 -10.47 5.29 -3.72
CA ASP A 167 -10.56 6.70 -3.37
C ASP A 167 -9.17 7.32 -3.56
N PHE A 168 -8.88 7.76 -4.78
CA PHE A 168 -7.55 8.16 -5.22
C PHE A 168 -7.20 9.60 -4.86
N ASN A 169 -8.21 10.45 -4.72
CA ASN A 169 -8.05 11.83 -4.28
C ASN A 169 -8.15 11.98 -2.75
N ALA A 170 -8.41 10.89 -2.03
CA ALA A 170 -8.51 10.82 -0.56
C ALA A 170 -9.57 11.78 0.02
N ASP A 171 -10.64 12.05 -0.73
CA ASP A 171 -11.71 12.95 -0.30
C ASP A 171 -12.83 12.25 0.50
N GLY A 172 -12.72 10.93 0.67
CA GLY A 172 -13.68 10.09 1.38
C GLY A 172 -14.94 9.75 0.57
N GLN A 173 -14.96 10.10 -0.71
CA GLN A 173 -16.01 9.78 -1.66
C GLN A 173 -15.46 8.87 -2.75
N LEU A 174 -16.35 8.12 -3.40
CA LEU A 174 -16.00 7.29 -4.56
C LEU A 174 -16.82 7.80 -5.73
N ASP A 175 -16.23 8.68 -6.53
CA ASP A 175 -16.94 9.46 -7.54
C ASP A 175 -16.19 9.56 -8.89
N GLN A 176 -16.57 10.53 -9.73
CA GLN A 176 -15.97 10.72 -11.05
C GLN A 176 -14.52 11.23 -10.99
N LEU A 177 -14.09 11.86 -9.90
CA LEU A 177 -12.74 12.36 -9.71
C LEU A 177 -11.77 11.20 -9.53
N ASP A 178 -12.15 10.16 -8.80
CA ASP A 178 -11.37 8.92 -8.67
C ASP A 178 -11.21 8.21 -10.01
N VAL A 179 -12.31 8.10 -10.74
CA VAL A 179 -12.30 7.50 -12.08
C VAL A 179 -11.34 8.29 -13.00
N ARG A 180 -11.33 9.62 -12.93
CA ARG A 180 -10.40 10.44 -13.72
C ARG A 180 -8.96 10.28 -13.28
N ALA A 181 -8.70 10.19 -11.97
CA ALA A 181 -7.36 9.94 -11.43
C ALA A 181 -6.80 8.61 -11.95
N PHE A 182 -7.62 7.55 -11.92
CA PHE A 182 -7.29 6.23 -12.45
C PHE A 182 -6.99 6.25 -13.95
N ILE A 183 -7.87 6.85 -14.76
CA ILE A 183 -7.65 6.99 -16.22
C ILE A 183 -6.38 7.82 -16.50
N GLY A 184 -6.17 8.89 -15.71
CA GLY A 184 -5.05 9.80 -15.85
C GLY A 184 -3.70 9.12 -15.62
N GLY A 185 -3.62 8.10 -14.77
CA GLY A 185 -2.41 7.33 -14.52
C GLY A 185 -2.31 5.99 -15.24
N TRP A 186 -3.29 5.61 -16.05
CA TRP A 186 -3.27 4.35 -16.80
C TRP A 186 -1.95 4.13 -17.57
N LEU A 187 -1.30 2.98 -17.35
CA LEU A 187 0.02 2.60 -17.91
C LEU A 187 1.17 3.58 -17.59
N GLN A 188 0.97 4.53 -16.67
CA GLN A 188 2.06 5.31 -16.13
C GLN A 188 2.77 4.52 -15.06
N SER A 189 4.10 4.62 -15.06
CA SER A 189 4.93 4.08 -14.01
C SER A 189 5.45 5.17 -13.09
N ALA A 190 5.67 4.82 -11.83
CA ALA A 190 6.44 5.63 -10.89
C ALA A 190 7.09 4.77 -9.81
N ALA A 191 7.83 5.42 -8.90
CA ALA A 191 8.53 4.71 -7.84
C ALA A 191 7.55 3.89 -6.99
N VAL A 192 7.85 2.60 -6.88
CA VAL A 192 7.08 1.59 -6.15
C VAL A 192 6.80 2.08 -4.72
N GLY A 193 5.55 1.94 -4.28
CA GLY A 193 5.15 2.29 -2.90
C GLY A 193 5.03 3.79 -2.59
N SER A 194 5.15 4.68 -3.58
CA SER A 194 4.92 6.12 -3.35
C SER A 194 3.42 6.45 -3.32
N GLY A 195 2.97 7.32 -2.41
CA GLY A 195 1.59 7.83 -2.44
C GLY A 195 1.22 8.54 -3.77
N ALA A 196 2.23 8.97 -4.52
CA ALA A 196 2.07 9.57 -5.85
C ALA A 196 1.76 8.55 -6.97
N THR A 197 2.06 7.25 -6.82
CA THR A 197 1.56 6.22 -7.75
C THR A 197 0.10 5.92 -7.45
N PHE A 198 -0.25 5.82 -6.17
CA PHE A 198 -1.64 5.61 -5.76
C PHE A 198 -2.59 6.70 -6.28
N ALA A 199 -2.22 7.98 -6.14
CA ALA A 199 -3.02 9.10 -6.66
C ALA A 199 -3.26 9.04 -8.19
N ARG A 200 -2.54 8.15 -8.88
CA ARG A 200 -2.66 7.86 -10.31
C ARG A 200 -3.37 6.54 -10.62
N GLY A 201 -3.90 5.83 -9.63
CA GLY A 201 -4.67 4.62 -9.85
C GLY A 201 -3.92 3.31 -9.62
N ASP A 202 -2.67 3.35 -9.18
CA ASP A 202 -1.90 2.17 -8.77
C ASP A 202 -2.37 1.71 -7.37
N VAL A 203 -3.35 0.81 -7.36
CA VAL A 203 -4.06 0.35 -6.16
C VAL A 203 -3.23 -0.71 -5.43
N ASN A 204 -2.58 -1.59 -6.19
CA ASN A 204 -1.72 -2.64 -5.66
C ASN A 204 -0.29 -2.15 -5.35
N LEU A 205 0.01 -0.87 -5.61
CA LEU A 205 1.29 -0.19 -5.34
C LEU A 205 2.50 -0.85 -6.00
N ASP A 206 2.30 -1.59 -7.09
CA ASP A 206 3.38 -2.25 -7.84
C ASP A 206 4.19 -1.27 -8.71
N GLY A 207 3.80 0.00 -8.68
CA GLY A 207 4.43 1.09 -9.42
C GLY A 207 3.88 1.27 -10.83
N VAL A 208 2.86 0.48 -11.24
CA VAL A 208 2.28 0.49 -12.59
C VAL A 208 0.75 0.39 -12.54
N THR A 209 0.04 1.47 -12.88
CA THR A 209 -1.42 1.42 -12.99
C THR A 209 -1.87 0.54 -14.18
N ASN A 210 -2.44 -0.63 -13.90
CA ASN A 210 -2.74 -1.67 -14.90
C ASN A 210 -4.07 -2.42 -14.66
N LEU A 211 -4.24 -3.56 -15.34
CA LEU A 211 -5.47 -4.36 -15.27
C LEU A 211 -5.74 -4.93 -13.87
N ASP A 212 -4.70 -5.26 -13.11
CA ASP A 212 -4.84 -5.76 -11.75
C ASP A 212 -5.42 -4.67 -10.84
N ASP A 213 -4.99 -3.42 -11.00
CA ASP A 213 -5.59 -2.26 -10.32
C ASP A 213 -7.04 -2.05 -10.73
N PHE A 214 -7.34 -2.15 -12.04
CA PHE A 214 -8.71 -2.02 -12.54
C PHE A 214 -9.65 -3.03 -11.88
N MET A 215 -9.19 -4.28 -11.68
CA MET A 215 -9.99 -5.31 -11.02
C MET A 215 -10.27 -4.99 -9.55
N LEU A 216 -9.31 -4.37 -8.86
CA LEU A 216 -9.48 -3.90 -7.47
C LEU A 216 -10.44 -2.70 -7.41
N VAL A 217 -10.25 -1.70 -8.29
CA VAL A 217 -11.16 -0.54 -8.41
C VAL A 217 -12.59 -0.97 -8.70
N ARG A 218 -12.78 -1.87 -9.67
CA ARG A 218 -14.10 -2.39 -10.02
C ARG A 218 -14.79 -3.06 -8.84
N ARG A 219 -14.03 -3.82 -8.04
CA ARG A 219 -14.56 -4.48 -6.84
C ARG A 219 -14.92 -3.47 -5.76
N ALA A 220 -14.13 -2.42 -5.55
CA ALA A 220 -14.41 -1.35 -4.59
C ALA A 220 -15.69 -0.56 -4.93
N PHE A 221 -15.84 -0.10 -6.18
CA PHE A 221 -17.07 0.56 -6.67
C PHE A 221 -18.29 -0.36 -6.64
N GLY A 222 -18.10 -1.65 -6.92
CA GLY A 222 -19.14 -2.67 -6.85
C GLY A 222 -19.69 -2.87 -5.42
N LEU A 223 -18.83 -2.84 -4.40
CA LEU A 223 -19.23 -2.96 -2.99
C LEU A 223 -20.04 -1.75 -2.49
N ARG A 224 -19.83 -0.56 -3.08
CA ARG A 224 -20.57 0.66 -2.74
C ARG A 224 -21.84 0.88 -3.56
N GLY A 225 -22.15 -0.02 -4.50
CA GLY A 225 -23.34 0.06 -5.35
C GLY A 225 -23.26 1.12 -6.46
N VAL A 226 -22.06 1.64 -6.77
CA VAL A 226 -21.86 2.77 -7.70
C VAL A 226 -21.45 2.28 -9.10
N SER A 227 -22.00 1.14 -9.53
CA SER A 227 -21.64 0.41 -10.76
C SER A 227 -21.84 1.23 -12.05
N GLU A 228 -22.76 2.21 -12.05
CA GLU A 228 -23.03 3.07 -13.20
C GLU A 228 -21.85 3.99 -13.56
N LEU A 229 -21.02 4.40 -12.59
CA LEU A 229 -19.85 5.24 -12.85
C LEU A 229 -18.78 4.52 -13.69
N LEU A 230 -18.68 3.20 -13.56
CA LEU A 230 -17.73 2.38 -14.33
C LEU A 230 -18.21 2.10 -15.77
N GLN A 231 -19.52 2.21 -16.05
CA GLN A 231 -20.03 2.06 -17.42
C GLN A 231 -19.55 3.20 -18.34
N GLY A 232 -19.28 4.39 -17.77
CA GLY A 232 -18.65 5.50 -18.48
C GLY A 232 -17.16 5.28 -18.80
N VAL A 233 -16.47 4.48 -18.00
CA VAL A 233 -15.04 4.18 -18.18
C VAL A 233 -14.81 3.30 -19.40
N GLY A 234 -15.67 2.29 -19.61
CA GLY A 234 -15.62 1.42 -20.78
C GLY A 234 -16.02 2.10 -22.10
N THR A 235 -16.54 3.33 -22.06
CA THR A 235 -16.97 4.08 -23.27
C THR A 235 -16.11 5.31 -23.54
N SER A 236 -15.24 5.72 -22.60
CA SER A 236 -14.31 6.84 -22.79
C SER A 236 -13.06 6.37 -23.55
N LEU A 237 -12.68 7.12 -24.59
CA LEU A 237 -11.61 6.82 -25.56
C LEU A 237 -10.17 6.73 -24.98
N ALA A 238 -10.00 6.61 -23.66
CA ALA A 238 -8.71 6.73 -22.99
C ALA A 238 -8.28 5.49 -22.18
N VAL A 239 -9.18 4.53 -21.90
CA VAL A 239 -8.80 3.21 -21.38
C VAL A 239 -8.86 2.23 -22.56
N PRO A 240 -7.72 1.72 -23.09
CA PRO A 240 -7.74 0.63 -24.05
C PRO A 240 -8.46 -0.56 -23.39
N GLU A 241 -9.61 -0.94 -23.93
CA GLU A 241 -10.49 -1.87 -23.24
C GLU A 241 -9.79 -3.19 -22.85
N PRO A 242 -10.14 -3.81 -21.70
CA PRO A 242 -9.67 -5.15 -21.32
C PRO A 242 -10.15 -6.29 -22.24
N SER A 243 -10.88 -5.98 -23.32
CA SER A 243 -11.74 -6.92 -24.03
C SER A 243 -11.35 -7.28 -25.47
N THR A 244 -10.33 -6.67 -26.08
CA THR A 244 -10.12 -6.81 -27.54
C THR A 244 -9.71 -8.21 -28.03
N SER A 245 -9.61 -9.22 -27.16
CA SER A 245 -9.43 -10.62 -27.58
C SER A 245 -10.55 -11.59 -27.13
N LEU A 246 -11.49 -11.21 -26.24
CA LEU A 246 -12.44 -12.19 -25.66
C LEU A 246 -13.91 -11.77 -25.53
N LEU A 247 -14.29 -10.53 -25.85
CA LEU A 247 -15.69 -10.05 -25.66
C LEU A 247 -16.51 -9.85 -26.94
N VAL A 248 -16.22 -10.65 -27.98
CA VAL A 248 -17.15 -10.85 -29.11
C VAL A 248 -18.14 -12.02 -28.85
N TRP A 249 -17.99 -12.81 -27.78
CA TRP A 249 -18.81 -14.04 -27.60
C TRP A 249 -19.75 -14.12 -26.38
N ALA A 250 -19.77 -13.15 -25.46
CA ALA A 250 -20.54 -13.29 -24.21
C ALA A 250 -21.88 -12.54 -24.13
N THR A 251 -22.28 -11.76 -25.15
CA THR A 251 -23.54 -10.98 -25.11
C THR A 251 -24.77 -11.68 -25.69
N ALA A 252 -24.68 -12.96 -26.10
CA ALA A 252 -25.82 -13.68 -26.67
C ALA A 252 -26.72 -14.45 -25.68
N CYS A 253 -26.40 -14.55 -24.39
CA CYS A 253 -27.09 -15.50 -23.49
C CYS A 253 -27.91 -14.91 -22.33
N ILE A 254 -28.13 -13.60 -22.23
CA ILE A 254 -28.91 -13.02 -21.10
C ILE A 254 -30.14 -12.19 -21.54
N GLY A 255 -30.35 -11.98 -22.84
CA GLY A 255 -31.53 -11.27 -23.38
C GLY A 255 -32.73 -12.18 -23.69
N GLY A 256 -33.20 -12.97 -22.73
CA GLY A 256 -34.19 -14.03 -22.98
C GLY A 256 -35.37 -14.11 -22.02
N VAL A 257 -35.62 -13.13 -21.14
CA VAL A 257 -36.85 -13.10 -20.34
C VAL A 257 -37.31 -11.65 -20.14
N ALA A 258 -38.59 -11.42 -20.42
CA ALA A 258 -39.41 -10.24 -20.14
C ALA A 258 -39.27 -9.04 -21.11
N MET A 259 -40.21 -8.96 -22.08
CA MET A 259 -41.38 -8.08 -21.99
C MET A 259 -42.02 -7.87 -23.38
N ARG A 260 -43.31 -8.21 -23.51
CA ARG A 260 -44.31 -7.27 -24.08
C ARG A 260 -45.74 -7.72 -23.75
N ARG A 261 -46.40 -6.91 -22.91
CA ARG A 261 -47.86 -6.90 -22.68
C ARG A 261 -48.55 -6.07 -23.78
N LYS A 262 -49.75 -6.53 -24.20
CA LYS A 262 -51.01 -5.79 -24.53
C LYS A 262 -50.94 -4.65 -25.56
N ARG A 263 -51.72 -4.59 -26.66
CA ARG A 263 -53.20 -4.50 -26.87
C ARG A 263 -53.45 -4.35 -28.41
N PRO A 264 -54.69 -4.24 -28.96
CA PRO A 264 -56.02 -4.25 -28.34
C PRO A 264 -56.69 -5.62 -28.32
#